data_AF-A0A2W5GUT4-F1
#
_entry.id   AF-A0A2W5GUT4-F1
#
_cell.length_a   1.000
_cell.length_b   1.000
_cell.length_c   1.000
_cell.angle_alpha   90.00
_cell.angle_beta   90.00
_cell.angle_gamma   90.00
#
_symmetry.space_group_name_H-M   'P 1'
#
loop_
_entity.id
_entity.type
_entity.pdbx_description
1 polymer ?
#
loop_
_entity_poly.entity_id
_entity_poly.type
_entity_poly.pdbx_seq_one_letter_code
_entity_poly.pdbx_strand_id
1 'polypeptide(L)' 'MINETFLSHLQNTLAQIKEDGLYKTERIITSSQSAEIEANGKKLLNFCANNYLDLSNHPEV' A
#
# COMPACT_ATOMS: atom_id res chain seq x y z
N MET A 1 19.15 25.12 4.72
CA MET A 1 18.01 25.42 5.61
C MET A 1 16.76 24.82 5.02
N ILE A 2 15.90 24.24 5.84
CA ILE A 2 14.59 23.73 5.42
C ILE A 2 13.65 24.93 5.23
N ASN A 3 12.85 24.92 4.16
CA ASN A 3 11.87 25.98 3.88
C ASN A 3 10.57 25.68 4.64
N GLU A 4 10.26 26.48 5.65
CA GLU A 4 9.09 26.29 6.52
C GLU A 4 7.76 26.49 5.78
N THR A 5 7.68 27.47 4.89
CA THR A 5 6.48 27.73 4.06
C THR A 5 6.15 26.53 3.17
N PHE A 6 7.17 25.92 2.57
CA PHE A 6 6.99 24.73 1.75
C PHE A 6 6.49 23.54 2.57
N LEU A 7 7.05 23.31 3.76
CA LEU A 7 6.57 22.23 4.64
C LEU A 7 5.13 22.44 5.11
N SER A 8 4.76 23.67 5.47
CA SER A 8 3.37 24.02 5.84
C SER A 8 2.41 23.76 4.67
N HIS A 9 2.79 24.13 3.45
CA HIS A 9 2.02 23.82 2.25
C HIS A 9 1.82 22.30 2.06
N LEU A 10 2.86 21.49 2.24
CA LEU A 10 2.75 20.03 2.16
C LEU A 10 1.82 19.45 3.24
N GLN A 11 1.92 19.92 4.47
CA GLN A 11 1.07 19.46 5.58
C GLN A 11 -0.42 19.78 5.31
N ASN A 12 -0.71 21.00 4.86
CA ASN A 12 -2.07 21.40 4.50
C ASN A 12 -2.61 20.59 3.31
N THR A 13 -1.78 20.33 2.31
CA THR A 13 -2.14 19.49 1.16
C THR A 13 -2.47 18.06 1.58
N LEU A 14 -1.66 17.47 2.47
CA LEU A 14 -1.93 16.13 3.01
C LEU A 14 -3.19 16.09 3.88
N ALA A 15 -3.50 17.16 4.61
CA ALA A 15 -4.74 17.27 5.37
C ALA A 15 -5.96 17.31 4.44
N GLN A 16 -5.92 18.12 3.37
CA GLN A 16 -7.00 18.18 2.38
C GLN A 16 -7.22 16.83 1.69
N ILE A 17 -6.14 16.16 1.25
CA ILE A 17 -6.22 14.82 0.63
C ILE A 17 -6.91 13.80 1.57
N LYS A 18 -6.70 13.92 2.89
CA LYS A 18 -7.38 13.07 3.89
C LYS A 18 -8.85 13.42 4.05
N GLU A 19 -9.18 14.71 4.13
CA GLU A 19 -10.57 15.19 4.23
C GLU A 19 -11.40 14.78 3.00
N ASP A 20 -10.79 14.86 1.81
CA ASP A 20 -11.41 14.49 0.54
C ASP A 20 -11.55 12.96 0.35
N GLY A 21 -11.03 12.14 1.28
CA GLY A 21 -11.04 10.68 1.18
C GLY A 21 -10.10 10.11 0.10
N LEU A 22 -9.16 10.92 -0.39
CA LEU A 22 -8.19 10.54 -1.44
C LEU A 22 -6.87 9.99 -0.87
N TYR A 23 -6.70 10.07 0.46
CA TYR A 23 -5.49 9.58 1.12
C TYR A 23 -5.39 8.06 1.06
N LYS A 24 -4.31 7.56 0.45
CA LYS A 24 -4.03 6.13 0.37
C LYS A 24 -3.40 5.66 1.67
N THR A 25 -3.98 4.63 2.27
CA THR A 25 -3.37 3.91 3.39
C THR A 25 -2.83 2.58 2.89
N GLU A 26 -1.56 2.32 3.19
CA GLU A 26 -0.93 1.04 2.86
C GLU A 26 -1.48 -0.09 3.74
N ARG A 27 -1.60 -1.28 3.15
CA ARG A 27 -1.88 -2.52 3.88
C ARG A 27 -0.63 -3.36 3.83
N ILE A 28 -0.05 -3.65 4.99
CA ILE A 28 1.20 -4.40 5.06
C ILE A 28 0.88 -5.87 4.85
N ILE A 29 1.46 -6.46 3.80
CA ILE A 29 1.40 -7.89 3.51
C ILE A 29 2.60 -8.55 4.21
N THR A 30 2.35 -9.57 5.03
CA THR A 30 3.37 -10.28 5.82
C THR A 30 3.67 -11.68 5.29
N SER A 31 2.91 -12.17 4.31
CA SER A 31 3.16 -13.43 3.60
C SER A 31 3.87 -13.20 2.26
N SER A 32 4.36 -14.28 1.64
CA SER A 32 4.68 -14.29 0.21
C SER A 32 3.45 -13.96 -0.65
N GLN A 33 3.67 -13.57 -1.91
CA GLN A 33 2.58 -13.38 -2.88
C GLN A 33 1.94 -14.72 -3.25
N SER A 34 0.61 -14.77 -3.21
CA SER A 34 -0.22 -15.86 -3.70
C SER A 34 -1.67 -15.36 -3.82
N ALA A 35 -2.58 -16.23 -4.25
CA ALA A 35 -4.02 -15.98 -4.23
C ALA A 35 -4.55 -15.73 -2.81
N GLU A 36 -4.04 -16.43 -1.80
CA GLU A 36 -4.28 -16.14 -0.37
C GLU A 36 -3.04 -15.42 0.20
N ILE A 37 -3.26 -14.28 0.87
CA ILE A 37 -2.21 -13.51 1.54
C ILE A 37 -2.57 -13.23 3.00
N GLU A 38 -1.56 -12.93 3.81
CA GLU A 38 -1.74 -12.31 5.12
C GLU A 38 -1.48 -10.81 5.02
N ALA A 39 -2.49 -9.99 5.34
CA ALA A 39 -2.35 -8.55 5.41
C ALA A 39 -3.01 -7.99 6.67
N ASN A 40 -2.32 -7.10 7.38
CA ASN A 40 -2.76 -6.57 8.67
C ASN A 40 -3.20 -7.68 9.66
N GLY A 41 -2.48 -8.81 9.69
CA GLY A 41 -2.76 -9.96 10.56
C GLY A 41 -4.01 -10.77 10.20
N LYS A 42 -4.55 -10.62 8.98
CA LYS A 42 -5.73 -11.36 8.49
C LYS A 42 -5.42 -12.07 7.20
N LYS A 43 -5.98 -13.28 7.04
CA LYS A 43 -6.00 -14.02 5.78
C LYS A 43 -7.04 -13.44 4.83
N LEU A 44 -6.63 -13.12 3.61
CA LEU A 44 -7.44 -12.48 2.57
C LEU A 44 -7.15 -13.09 1.20
N LEU A 45 -8.13 -13.07 0.29
CA LEU A 45 -7.91 -13.38 -1.12
C LEU A 45 -7.48 -12.11 -1.89
N ASN A 46 -6.40 -12.21 -2.66
CA ASN A 46 -5.78 -11.08 -3.35
C ASN A 46 -6.19 -11.02 -4.84
N PHE A 47 -7.18 -10.16 -5.14
CA PHE A 47 -7.66 -9.91 -6.51
C PHE A 47 -7.04 -8.66 -7.17
N CYS A 48 -6.08 -8.01 -6.52
CA CYS A 48 -5.44 -6.79 -7.03
C CYS A 48 -3.94 -6.95 -7.31
N ALA A 49 -3.43 -8.19 -7.29
CA ALA A 49 -2.05 -8.47 -7.67
C ALA A 49 -1.89 -8.44 -9.20
N ASN A 50 -0.68 -8.08 -9.63
CA ASN A 50 -0.23 -8.28 -11.01
C ASN A 50 0.44 -9.65 -11.20
N ASN A 51 0.24 -10.60 -10.29
CA ASN A 51 0.84 -11.94 -10.29
C ASN A 51 -0.03 -12.94 -11.09
N TYR A 52 -0.22 -12.67 -12.39
CA TYR A 52 -1.22 -13.37 -13.22
C TYR A 52 -0.98 -14.88 -13.38
N LEU A 53 0.29 -15.30 -13.43
CA LEU A 53 0.70 -16.69 -13.62
C LEU A 53 1.10 -17.39 -12.31
N ASP A 54 0.91 -16.69 -11.18
CA ASP A 54 1.35 -17.12 -9.85
C ASP A 54 2.85 -17.44 -9.70
N LEU A 55 3.70 -16.85 -10.56
CA LEU A 55 5.13 -17.12 -10.57
C LEU A 55 5.93 -16.37 -9.50
N SER A 56 5.32 -15.37 -8.84
CA SER A 56 6.03 -14.53 -7.85
C SER A 56 6.45 -15.27 -6.56
N ASN A 57 5.94 -16.48 -6.34
CA ASN A 57 6.30 -17.34 -5.21
C ASN A 57 6.36 -18.83 -5.64
N HIS A 58 6.60 -19.10 -6.92
CA HIS A 58 6.65 -20.46 -7.43
C HIS A 58 8.00 -21.10 -7.06
N PRO A 59 8.03 -22.33 -6.51
CA PRO A 59 9.26 -22.92 -5.96
C PRO A 59 10.38 -23.17 -6.98
N GLU A 60 10.06 -23.20 -8.27
CA GLU A 60 11.02 -23.40 -9.36
C GLU A 60 11.62 -22.10 -9.92
N VAL A 61 11.23 -20.92 -9.41
CA VAL A 61 11.68 -19.59 -9.84
C VAL A 61 12.21 -18.81 -8.65
#